data_AF-A0A191HUN4-F1
#
_entry.id   AF-A0A191HUN4-F1
#
_cell.length_a   1.000
_cell.length_b   1.000
_cell.length_c   1.000
_cell.angle_alpha   90.00
_cell.angle_beta   90.00
_cell.angle_gamma   90.00
#
_symmetry.space_group_name_H-M   'P 1'
#
loop_
_entity.id
_entity.type
_entity.pdbx_description
1 polymer ?
#
loop_
_entity_poly.entity_id
_entity_poly.type
_entity_poly.pdbx_seq_one_letter_code
_entity_poly.pdbx_strand_id
1 'polypeptide(L)'
;MIPINQIKEDVTIDPNLGGDFKAFVANERCQYIENNLATAIKNQTITSNKLSRSDKIDKVLTNKVLGIPIFLLFMLVVFHLTFGENLFFITEIPSPGVWLQGLTEELIGFISESVGTLLENLNAADWVMGLVVDGLIAGVGAVLSFLPQILMLFLFLSIMEDTGYMARVAFIMDRILRRFGLSGKAFMPSQWDLGVQFQQLWEREH
;
A
#
# COMPACT_ATOMS: atom_id res chain seq x y z
N MET A 1 -4.77 -62.11 -10.84
CA MET A 1 -6.12 -61.91 -10.25
C MET A 1 -6.04 -62.39 -8.81
N ILE A 2 -5.85 -61.46 -7.87
CA ILE A 2 -5.63 -61.78 -6.45
C ILE A 2 -7.00 -61.74 -5.76
N PRO A 3 -7.40 -62.78 -5.01
CA PRO A 3 -8.75 -62.89 -4.47
C PRO A 3 -9.01 -61.88 -3.33
N ILE A 4 -10.18 -61.24 -3.41
CA ILE A 4 -10.64 -60.05 -2.64
C ILE A 4 -10.98 -60.37 -1.17
N ASN A 5 -10.67 -61.55 -0.65
CA ASN A 5 -11.15 -62.02 0.66
C ASN A 5 -10.18 -61.84 1.84
N GLN A 6 -9.02 -61.22 1.63
CA GLN A 6 -7.99 -61.02 2.68
C GLN A 6 -7.95 -59.58 3.24
N ILE A 7 -8.90 -58.71 2.89
CA ILE A 7 -8.90 -57.28 3.31
C ILE A 7 -10.01 -56.98 4.35
N LYS A 8 -10.54 -58.00 5.04
CA LYS A 8 -11.60 -57.79 6.03
C LYS A 8 -11.20 -58.04 7.49
N GLU A 9 -9.96 -58.42 7.75
CA GLU A 9 -9.59 -58.96 9.07
C GLU A 9 -8.39 -58.24 9.72
N ASP A 10 -8.22 -56.94 9.47
CA ASP A 10 -7.23 -56.14 10.20
C ASP A 10 -7.68 -54.69 10.46
N VAL A 11 -8.99 -54.45 10.47
CA VAL A 11 -9.55 -53.17 10.94
C VAL A 11 -9.84 -53.27 12.44
N THR A 12 -8.76 -53.40 13.21
CA THR A 12 -8.78 -52.91 14.60
C THR A 12 -8.50 -51.41 14.51
N ILE A 13 -9.49 -50.62 14.89
CA ILE A 13 -9.51 -49.18 14.75
C ILE A 13 -8.53 -48.59 15.77
N ASP A 14 -7.33 -48.23 15.32
CA ASP A 14 -6.40 -47.41 16.08
C ASP A 14 -6.63 -45.93 15.74
N PRO A 15 -7.07 -45.07 16.69
CA PRO A 15 -7.52 -43.70 16.40
C PRO A 15 -6.44 -42.75 15.87
N ASN A 16 -5.16 -43.15 15.85
CA ASN A 16 -4.07 -42.36 15.29
C ASN A 16 -3.83 -42.58 13.78
N LEU A 17 -4.44 -43.59 13.15
CA LEU A 17 -4.17 -43.94 11.74
C LEU A 17 -4.89 -43.01 10.73
N GLY A 18 -5.88 -42.25 11.18
CA GLY A 18 -6.66 -41.34 10.31
C GLY A 18 -5.86 -40.12 9.80
N GLY A 19 -4.82 -39.70 10.51
CA GLY A 19 -3.90 -38.65 10.06
C GLY A 19 -2.92 -39.15 9.00
N ASP A 20 -2.38 -40.35 9.21
CA ASP A 20 -1.36 -40.96 8.35
C ASP A 20 -1.94 -41.40 7.01
N PHE A 21 -3.15 -41.98 6.99
CA PHE A 21 -3.83 -42.35 5.74
C PHE A 21 -4.20 -41.13 4.89
N LYS A 22 -4.63 -40.02 5.51
CA LYS A 22 -4.91 -38.76 4.79
C LYS A 22 -3.64 -38.12 4.24
N ALA A 23 -2.54 -38.17 5.00
CA ALA A 23 -1.23 -37.69 4.56
C ALA A 23 -0.68 -38.53 3.40
N PHE A 24 -0.82 -39.86 3.46
CA PHE A 24 -0.41 -40.79 2.41
C PHE A 24 -1.17 -40.55 1.09
N VAL A 25 -2.51 -40.41 1.15
CA VAL A 25 -3.34 -40.13 -0.04
C VAL A 25 -3.07 -38.73 -0.62
N ALA A 26 -2.72 -37.75 0.22
CA ALA A 26 -2.33 -36.42 -0.24
C ALA A 26 -0.95 -36.41 -0.94
N ASN A 27 -0.01 -37.21 -0.45
CA ASN A 27 1.34 -37.34 -1.01
C ASN A 27 1.33 -38.00 -2.40
N GLU A 28 0.54 -39.07 -2.57
CA GLU A 28 0.30 -39.71 -3.88
C GLU A 28 -0.28 -38.73 -4.91
N ARG A 29 -1.24 -37.89 -4.51
CA ARG A 29 -1.83 -36.87 -5.39
C ARG A 29 -0.84 -35.76 -5.77
N CYS A 30 0.01 -35.32 -4.84
CA CYS A 30 1.04 -34.32 -5.13
C CYS A 30 2.10 -34.87 -6.09
N GLN A 31 2.56 -36.10 -5.90
CA GLN A 31 3.54 -36.72 -6.79
C GLN A 31 3.01 -36.95 -8.21
N TYR A 32 1.72 -37.23 -8.36
CA TYR A 32 1.08 -37.36 -9.68
C TYR A 32 1.04 -36.02 -10.45
N ILE A 33 0.84 -34.91 -9.74
CA ILE A 33 0.80 -33.56 -10.33
C ILE A 33 2.22 -33.10 -10.71
N GLU A 34 3.23 -33.41 -9.90
CA GLU A 34 4.63 -33.07 -10.16
C GLU A 34 5.19 -33.72 -11.44
N ASN A 35 4.93 -35.02 -11.64
CA ASN A 35 5.49 -35.75 -12.78
C ASN A 35 4.86 -35.35 -14.13
N ASN A 36 3.57 -34.99 -14.15
CA ASN A 36 2.90 -34.55 -15.38
C ASN A 36 3.19 -33.08 -15.72
N LEU A 37 3.39 -32.21 -14.73
CA LEU A 37 3.77 -30.80 -14.97
C LEU A 37 5.25 -30.64 -15.36
N ALA A 38 6.16 -31.45 -14.81
CA ALA A 38 7.58 -31.42 -15.16
C ALA A 38 7.81 -31.75 -16.65
N THR A 39 6.98 -32.61 -17.22
CA THR A 39 7.07 -33.00 -18.63
C THR A 39 6.50 -31.92 -19.57
N ALA A 40 5.52 -31.13 -19.12
CA ALA A 40 4.95 -30.02 -19.89
C ALA A 40 5.86 -28.77 -19.93
N ILE A 41 6.63 -28.51 -18.87
CA ILE A 41 7.49 -27.31 -18.78
C ILE A 41 8.82 -27.50 -19.53
N LYS A 42 9.31 -28.74 -19.68
CA LYS A 42 10.61 -29.01 -20.33
C LYS A 42 10.60 -28.77 -21.85
N ASN A 43 9.45 -28.84 -22.51
CA ASN A 43 9.34 -28.73 -23.97
C ASN A 43 9.23 -27.28 -24.50
N GLN A 44 9.22 -26.26 -23.64
CA GLN A 44 9.11 -24.85 -24.04
C GLN A 44 10.41 -24.04 -23.78
N THR A 45 11.56 -24.69 -23.71
CA THR A 45 12.85 -24.01 -23.45
C THR A 45 13.78 -23.95 -24.66
N ILE A 46 13.39 -24.48 -25.81
CA ILE A 46 14.25 -24.49 -27.01
C ILE A 46 13.46 -24.06 -28.25
N THR A 47 13.04 -22.80 -28.32
CA THR A 47 12.93 -22.12 -29.63
C THR A 47 12.83 -20.61 -29.44
N SER A 48 13.56 -19.89 -30.29
CA SER A 48 13.37 -18.48 -30.63
C SER A 48 14.11 -17.45 -29.78
N ASN A 49 15.41 -17.37 -30.09
CA ASN A 49 16.13 -16.13 -30.30
C ASN A 49 15.26 -15.05 -30.99
N LYS A 50 14.69 -14.15 -30.20
CA LYS A 50 14.57 -12.73 -30.54
C LYS A 50 14.88 -11.94 -29.28
N LEU A 51 16.02 -11.25 -29.29
CA LEU A 51 16.32 -10.14 -28.38
C LEU A 51 15.19 -9.10 -28.50
N SER A 52 14.14 -9.32 -27.71
CA SER A 52 13.07 -8.37 -27.50
C SER A 52 13.60 -7.31 -26.54
N ARG A 53 13.16 -6.06 -26.70
CA ARG A 53 13.44 -4.98 -25.74
C ARG A 53 13.06 -5.34 -24.28
N SER A 54 12.33 -6.44 -24.08
CA SER A 54 12.06 -7.17 -22.83
C SER A 54 13.31 -7.56 -22.02
N ASP A 55 14.36 -8.12 -22.64
CA ASP A 55 15.51 -8.65 -21.87
C ASP A 55 16.38 -7.54 -21.25
N LYS A 56 16.28 -6.31 -21.80
CA LYS A 56 16.99 -5.14 -21.29
C LYS A 56 16.31 -4.56 -20.05
N ILE A 57 15.00 -4.71 -19.95
CA ILE A 57 14.20 -4.39 -18.76
C ILE A 57 14.51 -5.41 -17.66
N ASP A 58 14.65 -6.68 -18.00
CA ASP A 58 14.95 -7.73 -17.03
C ASP A 58 16.33 -7.56 -16.38
N LYS A 59 17.33 -7.01 -17.09
CA LYS A 59 18.66 -6.71 -16.52
C LYS A 59 18.70 -5.47 -15.62
N VAL A 60 17.79 -4.51 -15.85
CA VAL A 60 17.55 -3.36 -14.95
C VAL A 60 16.70 -3.78 -13.75
N LEU A 61 15.83 -4.77 -13.89
CA LEU A 61 15.04 -5.34 -12.80
C LEU A 61 15.81 -6.35 -11.94
N THR A 62 16.95 -6.89 -12.40
CA THR A 62 17.72 -7.88 -11.62
C THR A 62 18.56 -7.30 -10.48
N ASN A 63 18.71 -5.97 -10.36
CA ASN A 63 19.37 -5.45 -9.18
C ASN A 63 18.38 -5.37 -8.01
N LYS A 64 18.56 -6.26 -7.03
CA LYS A 64 17.85 -6.37 -5.74
C LYS A 64 17.74 -5.02 -4.97
N VAL A 65 18.49 -4.00 -5.38
CA VAL A 65 18.55 -2.65 -4.82
C VAL A 65 17.63 -1.66 -5.55
N LEU A 66 17.22 -1.90 -6.81
CA LEU A 66 16.48 -0.92 -7.64
C LEU A 66 14.98 -0.83 -7.35
N GLY A 67 14.39 -1.80 -6.64
CA GLY A 67 12.98 -1.75 -6.25
C GLY A 67 12.65 -0.60 -5.29
N ILE A 68 13.55 -0.26 -4.37
CA ILE A 68 13.37 0.82 -3.39
C ILE A 68 13.46 2.20 -4.07
N PRO A 69 14.48 2.51 -4.90
CA PRO A 69 14.54 3.74 -5.69
C PRO A 69 13.34 3.93 -6.62
N ILE A 70 12.84 2.87 -7.24
CA ILE A 70 11.66 2.96 -8.11
C ILE A 70 10.44 3.38 -7.28
N PHE A 71 10.17 2.72 -6.16
CA PHE A 71 9.07 3.12 -5.29
C PHE A 71 9.20 4.57 -4.81
N LEU A 72 10.39 4.95 -4.35
CA LEU A 72 10.69 6.32 -3.90
C LEU A 72 10.46 7.34 -5.03
N LEU A 73 10.92 7.04 -6.25
CA LEU A 73 10.73 7.90 -7.42
C LEU A 73 9.25 8.13 -7.70
N PHE A 74 8.42 7.09 -7.66
CA PHE A 74 6.98 7.25 -7.88
C PHE A 74 6.29 8.02 -6.76
N MET A 75 6.65 7.77 -5.50
CA MET A 75 6.15 8.59 -4.38
C MET A 75 6.57 10.05 -4.53
N LEU A 76 7.81 10.32 -4.95
CA LEU A 76 8.28 11.67 -5.29
C LEU A 76 7.48 12.29 -6.42
N VAL A 77 7.19 11.53 -7.48
CA VAL A 77 6.39 12.01 -8.62
C VAL A 77 5.00 12.44 -8.15
N VAL A 78 4.27 11.59 -7.42
CA VAL A 78 2.93 11.94 -6.92
C VAL A 78 3.00 13.12 -5.95
N PHE A 79 3.98 13.12 -5.04
CA PHE A 79 4.18 14.21 -4.12
C PHE A 79 4.46 15.55 -4.83
N HIS A 80 5.36 15.59 -5.81
CA HIS A 80 5.65 16.79 -6.58
C HIS A 80 4.47 17.22 -7.46
N LEU A 81 3.66 16.30 -7.96
CA LEU A 81 2.46 16.62 -8.74
C LEU A 81 1.33 17.22 -7.89
N THR A 82 1.25 16.85 -6.61
CA THR A 82 0.26 17.43 -5.69
C THR A 82 0.82 18.66 -4.98
N PHE A 83 1.91 18.51 -4.23
CA PHE A 83 2.42 19.52 -3.30
C PHE A 83 3.62 20.33 -3.81
N GLY A 84 4.13 20.03 -5.01
CA GLY A 84 5.32 20.70 -5.53
C GLY A 84 5.05 22.13 -5.98
N GLU A 85 5.57 23.13 -5.27
CA GLU A 85 5.59 24.52 -5.76
C GLU A 85 6.42 24.66 -7.05
N ASN A 86 7.43 23.79 -7.21
CA ASN A 86 8.22 23.68 -8.42
C ASN A 86 8.11 22.26 -8.96
N LEU A 87 7.55 22.13 -10.15
CA LEU A 87 7.36 20.85 -10.81
C LEU A 87 8.73 20.25 -11.20
N PHE A 88 9.13 19.18 -10.51
CA PHE A 88 10.42 18.48 -10.73
C PHE A 88 11.64 19.43 -10.78
N PHE A 89 11.68 20.42 -9.88
CA PHE A 89 12.79 21.39 -9.79
C PHE A 89 12.93 22.32 -11.00
N ILE A 90 11.96 22.33 -11.92
CA ILE A 90 11.82 23.37 -12.93
C ILE A 90 11.21 24.57 -12.23
N THR A 91 11.99 25.64 -12.12
CA THR A 91 11.58 26.89 -11.49
C THR A 91 10.39 27.50 -12.24
N GLU A 92 9.42 28.04 -11.49
CA GLU A 92 8.26 28.81 -11.99
C GLU A 92 7.07 28.01 -12.58
N ILE A 93 7.10 26.69 -12.56
CA ILE A 93 5.92 25.88 -12.92
C ILE A 93 5.31 25.27 -11.64
N PRO A 94 4.19 25.82 -11.13
CA PRO A 94 3.49 25.21 -10.01
C PRO A 94 2.91 23.85 -10.43
N SER A 95 2.88 22.92 -9.48
CA SER A 95 2.17 21.66 -9.71
C SER A 95 0.68 21.91 -9.96
N PRO A 96 -0.02 21.01 -10.67
CA PRO A 96 -1.46 21.13 -10.87
C PRO A 96 -2.25 21.30 -9.56
N GLY A 97 -1.79 20.64 -8.48
CA GLY A 97 -2.41 20.75 -7.18
C GLY A 97 -2.24 22.12 -6.52
N VAL A 98 -1.00 22.62 -6.45
CA VAL A 98 -0.70 23.95 -5.90
C VAL A 98 -1.31 25.06 -6.76
N TRP A 99 -1.34 24.88 -8.08
CA TRP A 99 -1.99 25.81 -9.00
C TRP A 99 -3.49 25.93 -8.71
N LEU A 100 -4.19 24.80 -8.53
CA LEU A 100 -5.61 24.81 -8.15
C LEU A 100 -5.85 25.44 -6.77
N GLN A 101 -4.98 25.15 -5.80
CA GLN A 101 -5.01 25.79 -4.49
C GLN A 101 -4.86 27.31 -4.61
N GLY A 102 -3.89 27.78 -5.40
CA GLY A 102 -3.65 29.21 -5.63
C GLY A 102 -4.85 29.93 -6.25
N LEU A 103 -5.55 29.30 -7.21
CA LEU A 103 -6.78 29.85 -7.77
C LEU A 103 -7.88 30.02 -6.72
N THR A 104 -8.01 29.05 -5.79
CA THR A 104 -8.98 29.18 -4.71
C THR A 104 -8.60 30.22 -3.67
N GLU A 105 -7.31 30.37 -3.38
CA GLU A 105 -6.81 31.43 -2.49
C GLU A 105 -7.03 32.82 -3.09
N GLU A 106 -6.82 32.97 -4.39
CA GLU A 106 -7.09 34.22 -5.12
C GLU A 106 -8.58 34.57 -5.10
N LEU A 107 -9.45 33.58 -5.34
CA LEU A 107 -10.90 33.77 -5.26
C LEU A 107 -11.36 34.18 -3.85
N ILE A 108 -10.83 33.51 -2.83
CA ILE A 108 -11.16 33.81 -1.43
C ILE A 108 -10.59 35.18 -1.03
N GLY A 109 -9.39 35.53 -1.49
CA GLY A 109 -8.79 36.85 -1.30
C GLY A 109 -9.66 37.96 -1.88
N PHE A 110 -10.17 37.78 -3.11
CA PHE A 110 -11.10 38.71 -3.73
C PHE A 110 -12.40 38.88 -2.93
N ILE A 111 -12.95 37.78 -2.40
CA ILE A 111 -14.13 37.82 -1.53
C ILE A 111 -13.81 38.55 -0.23
N SER A 112 -12.66 38.27 0.38
CA SER A 112 -12.20 38.90 1.61
C SER A 112 -12.06 40.41 1.46
N GLU A 113 -11.42 40.88 0.39
CA GLU A 113 -11.27 42.31 0.09
C GLU A 113 -12.62 42.98 -0.20
N SER A 114 -13.50 42.29 -0.94
CA SER A 114 -14.86 42.78 -1.19
C SER A 114 -15.68 42.93 0.10
N VAL A 115 -15.57 41.97 1.02
CA VAL A 115 -16.25 42.04 2.32
C VAL A 115 -15.64 43.11 3.20
N GLY A 116 -14.30 43.23 3.24
CA GLY A 116 -13.60 44.28 3.97
C GLY A 116 -14.04 45.67 3.55
N THR A 117 -14.00 45.97 2.24
CA THR A 117 -14.44 47.27 1.70
C THR A 117 -15.92 47.55 1.98
N LEU A 118 -16.80 46.54 1.96
CA LEU A 118 -18.20 46.71 2.33
C LEU A 118 -18.37 47.04 3.83
N LEU A 119 -17.62 46.39 4.72
CA LEU A 119 -17.65 46.67 6.15
C LEU A 119 -17.08 48.06 6.47
N GLU A 120 -16.04 48.50 5.76
CA GLU A 120 -15.49 49.85 5.88
C GLU A 120 -16.53 50.91 5.47
N ASN A 121 -17.22 50.69 4.36
CA ASN A 121 -18.28 51.59 3.88
C ASN A 121 -19.48 51.67 4.83
N LEU A 122 -19.75 50.61 5.60
CA LEU A 122 -20.77 50.58 6.66
C LEU A 122 -20.28 51.16 8.00
N ASN A 123 -19.04 51.66 8.04
CA ASN A 123 -18.40 52.22 9.23
C ASN A 123 -18.38 51.24 10.41
N ALA A 124 -18.18 49.94 10.11
CA ALA A 124 -18.11 48.88 11.11
C ALA A 124 -16.93 49.10 12.08
N ALA A 125 -17.06 48.60 13.32
CA ALA A 125 -16.01 48.70 14.31
C ALA A 125 -14.82 47.78 13.98
N ASP A 126 -13.59 48.20 14.32
CA ASP A 126 -12.35 47.50 14.00
C ASP A 126 -12.32 46.03 14.45
N TRP A 127 -12.92 45.73 15.61
CA TRP A 127 -12.98 44.35 16.14
C TRP A 127 -13.88 43.44 15.29
N VAL A 128 -14.91 43.99 14.63
CA VAL A 128 -15.79 43.24 13.71
C VAL A 128 -15.04 42.93 12.42
N MET A 129 -14.25 43.88 11.92
CA MET A 129 -13.41 43.69 10.75
C MET A 129 -12.44 42.53 10.96
N GLY A 130 -11.66 42.56 12.05
CA GLY A 130 -10.70 41.50 12.36
C GLY A 130 -11.37 40.15 12.62
N LEU A 131 -12.56 40.12 13.23
CA LEU A 131 -13.28 38.86 13.46
C LEU A 131 -13.79 38.24 12.16
N VAL A 132 -14.34 39.05 11.25
CA VAL A 132 -14.98 38.56 10.02
C VAL A 132 -13.95 38.30 8.93
N VAL A 133 -13.05 39.25 8.67
CA VAL A 133 -12.06 39.19 7.58
C VAL A 133 -10.91 38.25 7.98
N ASP A 134 -10.20 38.57 9.05
CA ASP A 134 -9.01 37.81 9.48
C ASP A 134 -9.37 36.53 10.24
N GLY A 135 -10.53 36.48 10.89
CA GLY A 135 -11.00 35.31 11.62
C GLY A 135 -11.76 34.33 10.73
N LEU A 136 -12.98 34.71 10.32
CA LEU A 136 -13.90 33.80 9.65
C LEU A 136 -13.51 33.56 8.20
N ILE A 137 -13.29 34.60 7.39
CA ILE A 137 -13.03 34.47 5.97
C ILE A 137 -11.65 33.88 5.73
N ALA A 138 -10.60 34.38 6.39
CA ALA A 138 -9.27 33.79 6.26
C ALA A 138 -9.20 32.35 6.80
N GLY A 139 -9.88 32.07 7.93
CA GLY A 139 -9.92 30.73 8.52
C GLY A 139 -10.64 29.70 7.63
N VAL A 140 -11.87 30.00 7.21
CA VAL A 140 -12.62 29.14 6.26
C VAL A 140 -11.89 29.09 4.92
N GLY A 141 -11.32 30.21 4.52
CA GLY A 141 -10.53 30.37 3.31
C GLY A 141 -9.39 29.38 3.18
N ALA A 142 -8.56 29.30 4.22
CA ALA A 142 -7.45 28.37 4.28
C ALA A 142 -7.92 26.90 4.19
N VAL A 143 -8.99 26.53 4.89
CA VAL A 143 -9.53 25.16 4.82
C VAL A 143 -10.06 24.84 3.42
N LEU A 144 -10.76 25.80 2.79
CA LEU A 144 -11.36 25.62 1.48
C LEU A 144 -10.29 25.53 0.38
N SER A 145 -9.17 26.24 0.51
CA SER A 145 -8.08 26.17 -0.48
C SER A 145 -7.36 24.82 -0.49
N PHE A 146 -7.35 24.09 0.63
CA PHE A 146 -6.84 22.72 0.67
C PHE A 146 -7.74 21.69 -0.01
N LEU A 147 -9.03 21.98 -0.21
CA LEU A 147 -9.95 21.00 -0.77
C LEU A 147 -9.63 20.64 -2.23
N PRO A 148 -9.42 21.59 -3.17
CA PRO A 148 -8.93 21.29 -4.52
C PRO A 148 -7.61 20.53 -4.50
N GLN A 149 -6.71 20.86 -3.58
CA GLN A 149 -5.41 20.23 -3.42
C GLN A 149 -5.54 18.75 -3.04
N ILE A 150 -6.43 18.43 -2.09
CA ILE A 150 -6.77 17.07 -1.69
C ILE A 150 -7.49 16.31 -2.81
N LEU A 151 -8.42 16.95 -3.52
CA LEU A 151 -9.07 16.36 -4.70
C LEU A 151 -8.05 15.98 -5.78
N MET A 152 -7.07 16.85 -6.02
CA MET A 152 -5.99 16.58 -6.97
C MET A 152 -5.14 15.38 -6.53
N LEU A 153 -4.84 15.27 -5.23
CA LEU A 153 -4.17 14.09 -4.66
C LEU A 153 -4.99 12.82 -4.93
N PHE A 154 -6.28 12.81 -4.61
CA PHE A 154 -7.14 11.65 -4.81
C PHE A 154 -7.26 11.28 -6.29
N LEU A 155 -7.32 12.26 -7.19
CA LEU A 155 -7.31 12.03 -8.62
C LEU A 155 -6.03 11.31 -9.06
N PHE A 156 -4.85 11.77 -8.62
CA PHE A 156 -3.59 11.08 -8.92
C PHE A 156 -3.50 9.70 -8.28
N LEU A 157 -3.99 9.52 -7.05
CA LEU A 157 -4.05 8.21 -6.42
C LEU A 157 -4.98 7.25 -7.17
N SER A 158 -6.15 7.70 -7.62
CA SER A 158 -7.08 6.92 -8.44
C SER A 158 -6.43 6.50 -9.75
N ILE A 159 -5.76 7.42 -10.46
CA ILE A 159 -5.02 7.09 -11.69
C ILE A 159 -3.90 6.07 -11.40
N MET A 160 -3.22 6.20 -10.27
CA MET A 160 -2.15 5.30 -9.87
C MET A 160 -2.67 3.91 -9.46
N GLU A 161 -3.86 3.85 -8.90
CA GLU A 161 -4.60 2.62 -8.62
C GLU A 161 -5.01 1.94 -9.93
N ASP A 162 -5.65 2.68 -10.84
CA ASP A 162 -6.14 2.18 -12.13
C ASP A 162 -5.02 1.70 -13.06
N THR A 163 -3.85 2.31 -13.01
CA THR A 163 -2.66 1.89 -13.80
C THR A 163 -2.03 0.59 -13.31
N GLY A 164 -2.55 -0.02 -12.25
CA GLY A 164 -2.00 -1.24 -11.67
C GLY A 164 -0.62 -1.04 -11.04
N TYR A 165 -0.24 0.22 -10.78
CA TYR A 165 1.01 0.53 -10.09
C TYR A 165 0.96 0.02 -8.64
N MET A 166 -0.22 0.06 -8.00
CA MET A 166 -0.44 -0.55 -6.68
C MET A 166 -0.07 -2.04 -6.61
N ALA A 167 -0.36 -2.83 -7.65
CA ALA A 167 0.03 -4.23 -7.70
C ALA A 167 1.57 -4.36 -7.61
N ARG A 168 2.31 -3.50 -8.30
CA ARG A 168 3.78 -3.47 -8.25
C ARG A 168 4.31 -2.96 -6.91
N VAL A 169 3.68 -1.94 -6.32
CA VAL A 169 4.02 -1.41 -4.99
C VAL A 169 3.83 -2.46 -3.91
N ALA A 170 2.75 -3.23 -3.93
CA ALA A 170 2.50 -4.30 -2.98
C ALA A 170 3.61 -5.37 -3.01
N PHE A 171 4.06 -5.78 -4.21
CA PHE A 171 5.21 -6.67 -4.36
C PHE A 171 6.52 -6.08 -3.82
N ILE A 172 6.74 -4.78 -4.00
CA ILE A 172 7.92 -4.09 -3.47
C ILE A 172 7.84 -3.98 -1.95
N MET A 173 6.68 -3.63 -1.39
CA MET A 173 6.47 -3.49 0.06
C MET A 173 6.64 -4.81 0.79
N ASP A 174 6.08 -5.89 0.26
CA ASP A 174 6.27 -7.24 0.80
C ASP A 174 7.77 -7.65 0.80
N ARG A 175 8.55 -7.19 -0.19
CA ARG A 175 10.01 -7.37 -0.22
C ARG A 175 10.74 -6.50 0.80
N ILE A 176 10.30 -5.26 1.05
CA ILE A 176 10.85 -4.36 2.08
C ILE A 176 10.58 -4.93 3.47
N LEU A 177 9.34 -5.31 3.76
CA LEU A 177 8.92 -5.87 5.05
C LEU A 177 9.68 -7.16 5.38
N ARG A 178 9.93 -8.02 4.39
CA ARG A 178 10.80 -9.21 4.56
C ARG A 178 12.26 -8.86 4.81
N ARG A 179 12.80 -7.78 4.24
CA ARG A 179 14.17 -7.32 4.53
C ARG A 179 14.31 -6.75 5.93
N PHE A 180 13.28 -6.08 6.44
CA PHE A 180 13.26 -5.55 7.81
C PHE A 180 12.84 -6.60 8.85
N GLY A 181 12.48 -7.82 8.45
CA GLY A 181 12.12 -8.91 9.37
C GLY A 181 10.79 -8.73 10.11
N LEU A 182 9.97 -7.76 9.70
CA LEU A 182 8.83 -7.24 10.47
C LEU A 182 7.44 -7.73 10.02
N SER A 183 7.32 -8.91 9.42
CA SER A 183 5.99 -9.49 9.14
C SER A 183 5.79 -10.91 9.65
N GLY A 184 6.53 -11.33 10.68
CA GLY A 184 6.21 -12.64 11.28
C GLY A 184 6.96 -13.09 12.54
N LYS A 185 8.03 -12.41 12.97
CA LYS A 185 8.74 -12.79 14.22
C LYS A 185 8.85 -11.71 15.29
N ALA A 186 8.51 -10.45 14.99
CA ALA A 186 8.57 -9.36 15.98
C ALA A 186 7.26 -9.13 16.76
N PHE A 187 6.21 -9.89 16.46
CA PHE A 187 4.94 -9.88 17.21
C PHE A 187 4.68 -11.20 17.96
N MET A 188 5.68 -12.09 18.03
CA MET A 188 5.66 -13.25 18.93
C MET A 188 6.35 -12.82 20.23
N PRO A 189 5.86 -13.17 21.42
CA PRO A 189 4.92 -12.40 22.20
C PRO A 189 5.57 -11.93 23.52
N SER A 190 5.82 -10.63 23.69
CA SER A 190 6.24 -10.10 25.00
C SER A 190 5.04 -9.71 25.89
N GLN A 191 3.89 -9.38 25.28
CA GLN A 191 2.68 -9.02 26.02
C GLN A 191 1.94 -10.24 26.60
N TRP A 192 1.99 -11.39 25.93
CA TRP A 192 1.40 -12.64 26.46
C TRP A 192 2.21 -13.21 27.63
N ASP A 193 3.54 -13.11 27.58
CA ASP A 193 4.42 -13.61 28.63
C ASP A 193 4.31 -12.79 29.94
N LEU A 194 4.18 -11.46 29.84
CA LEU A 194 3.96 -10.60 31.01
C LEU A 194 2.62 -10.87 31.70
N GLY A 195 1.56 -11.20 30.96
CA GLY A 195 0.25 -11.54 31.53
C GLY A 195 0.28 -12.83 32.37
N VAL A 196 0.98 -13.86 31.89
CA VAL A 196 1.10 -15.14 32.61
C VAL A 196 1.98 -15.00 33.85
N GLN A 197 3.06 -14.19 33.80
CA GLN A 197 3.89 -13.91 34.97
C GLN A 197 3.13 -13.12 36.05
N PHE A 198 2.29 -12.16 35.67
CA PHE A 198 1.48 -11.40 36.64
C PHE A 198 0.42 -12.27 37.33
N GLN A 199 -0.21 -13.19 36.60
CA GLN A 199 -1.16 -14.15 37.17
C GLN A 199 -0.48 -15.08 38.20
N GLN A 200 0.73 -15.57 37.89
CA GLN A 200 1.50 -16.43 38.80
C GLN A 200 2.01 -15.71 40.06
N LEU A 201 2.25 -14.39 40.00
CA LEU A 201 2.60 -13.60 41.18
C LEU A 201 1.38 -13.36 42.07
N TRP A 202 0.21 -13.05 41.49
CA TRP A 202 -1.03 -12.86 42.23
C TRP A 202 -1.48 -14.13 42.97
N GLU A 203 -1.30 -15.30 42.35
CA GLU A 203 -1.67 -16.62 42.91
C GLU A 203 -0.65 -17.16 43.94
N ARG A 204 0.51 -16.52 44.10
CA ARG A 204 1.46 -16.81 45.19
C ARG A 204 1.25 -15.95 46.43
N GLU A 205 0.56 -14.83 46.30
CA GLU A 205 0.37 -13.84 47.37
C GLU A 205 -1.01 -13.92 48.05
N HIS A 206 -1.92 -14.73 47.50
CA HIS A 206 -3.22 -15.11 48.05
C HIS A 206 -3.32 -16.63 48.26
#